data_AF-A0A3M1E0R9-F1
#
_entry.id   AF-A0A3M1E0R9-F1
#
_cell.length_a   1.000
_cell.length_b   1.000
_cell.length_c   1.000
_cell.angle_alpha   90.00
_cell.angle_beta   90.00
_cell.angle_gamma   90.00
#
_symmetry.space_group_name_H-M   'P 1'
#
loop_
_entity.id
_entity.type
_entity.pdbx_description
1 polymer ?
#
loop_
_entity_poly.entity_id
_entity_poly.type
_entity_poly.pdbx_seq_one_letter_code
_entity_poly.pdbx_strand_id
1 'polypeptide(L)'
;MKRAFRNVLPLLLAFVGLGLVYGVTVPPFENLDEIEHFGVIRYIAETGRLPVHGTPEAEIYHYRQEASQPPLYHLLSAGLVHLLGLQARDMETYIRFNPRVACGPNAPFLYDNRAIFYHNPHRERFPWQGTLQMLHVLRVWSTLLQALTVLGTWTLARRILPAHSGIALLATAIV
;
A
#
# COMPACT_ATOMS: atom_id res chain seq x y z
N MET A 1 -3.04 -8.01 -31.80
CA MET A 1 -3.03 -7.52 -30.40
C MET A 1 -4.21 -8.04 -29.57
N LYS A 2 -5.47 -7.90 -30.00
CA LYS A 2 -6.67 -8.34 -29.25
C LYS A 2 -6.64 -9.81 -28.76
N ARG A 3 -6.25 -10.77 -29.61
CA ARG A 3 -6.13 -12.20 -29.22
C ARG A 3 -5.07 -12.44 -28.13
N ALA A 4 -3.96 -11.70 -28.14
CA ALA A 4 -2.89 -11.88 -27.18
C ALA A 4 -3.26 -11.28 -25.81
N PHE A 5 -3.95 -10.14 -25.80
CA PHE A 5 -4.44 -9.51 -24.56
C PHE A 5 -5.47 -10.40 -23.85
N ARG A 6 -6.33 -11.10 -24.61
CA ARG A 6 -7.28 -12.07 -24.06
C ARG A 6 -6.62 -13.16 -23.21
N ASN A 7 -5.36 -13.50 -23.50
CA ASN A 7 -4.65 -14.55 -22.78
C ASN A 7 -4.04 -14.07 -21.45
N VAL A 8 -3.65 -12.79 -21.36
CA VAL A 8 -3.08 -12.21 -20.12
C VAL A 8 -4.15 -11.61 -19.21
N LEU A 9 -5.30 -11.24 -19.77
CA LEU A 9 -6.41 -10.63 -19.03
C LEU A 9 -6.84 -11.43 -17.78
N PRO A 10 -6.98 -12.77 -17.81
CA PRO A 10 -7.32 -13.53 -16.60
C PRO A 10 -6.29 -13.39 -15.49
N LEU A 11 -5.00 -13.35 -15.83
CA LEU A 11 -3.92 -13.15 -14.87
C LEU A 11 -3.97 -11.75 -14.25
N LEU A 12 -4.20 -10.72 -15.07
CA LEU A 12 -4.35 -9.34 -14.57
C LEU A 12 -5.57 -9.19 -13.66
N LEU A 13 -6.70 -9.80 -14.03
CA LEU A 13 -7.90 -9.78 -13.19
C LEU A 13 -7.70 -10.55 -11.88
N ALA A 14 -7.02 -11.70 -11.94
CA ALA A 14 -6.67 -12.45 -10.74
C ALA A 14 -5.73 -11.65 -9.83
N PHE A 15 -4.69 -11.03 -10.39
CA PHE A 15 -3.74 -10.18 -9.67
C PHE A 15 -4.45 -9.03 -8.97
N VAL A 16 -5.25 -8.25 -9.71
CA VAL A 16 -6.01 -7.12 -9.14
C VAL A 16 -7.01 -7.62 -8.10
N GLY A 17 -7.75 -8.69 -8.39
CA GLY A 17 -8.73 -9.26 -7.46
C GLY A 17 -8.07 -9.70 -6.14
N LEU A 18 -6.95 -10.41 -6.21
CA LEU A 18 -6.18 -10.82 -5.02
C LEU A 18 -5.60 -9.62 -4.27
N GLY A 19 -5.06 -8.62 -4.97
CA GLY A 19 -4.54 -7.40 -4.36
C GLY A 19 -5.62 -6.60 -3.63
N LEU A 20 -6.83 -6.52 -4.19
CA LEU A 20 -7.98 -5.89 -3.55
C LEU A 20 -8.46 -6.67 -2.33
N VAL A 21 -8.56 -8.01 -2.43
CA VAL A 21 -8.91 -8.86 -1.29
C VAL A 21 -7.88 -8.71 -0.17
N TYR A 22 -6.59 -8.74 -0.50
CA TYR A 22 -5.51 -8.49 0.45
C TYR A 22 -5.65 -7.11 1.12
N GLY A 23 -5.86 -6.07 0.31
CA GLY A 23 -6.00 -4.69 0.77
C GLY A 23 -7.24 -4.43 1.64
N VAL A 24 -8.23 -5.32 1.64
CA VAL A 24 -9.43 -5.23 2.49
C VAL A 24 -9.36 -6.16 3.70
N THR A 25 -8.66 -7.30 3.57
CA THR A 25 -8.60 -8.32 4.63
C THR A 25 -7.49 -8.07 5.64
N VAL A 26 -6.36 -7.51 5.21
CA VAL A 26 -5.27 -7.14 6.13
C VAL A 26 -5.70 -5.93 6.93
N PRO A 27 -5.66 -5.98 8.28
CA PRO A 27 -6.04 -4.84 9.09
C PRO A 27 -5.20 -3.59 8.77
N PRO A 28 -5.73 -2.39 9.07
CA PRO A 28 -5.02 -1.14 8.83
C PRO A 28 -3.64 -1.13 9.51
N PHE A 29 -2.59 -0.72 8.80
CA PHE A 29 -1.26 -0.46 9.35
C PHE A 29 -0.48 -1.68 9.87
N GLU A 30 -0.96 -2.90 9.65
CA GLU A 30 -0.23 -4.14 10.01
C GLU A 30 0.83 -4.55 8.97
N ASN A 31 0.75 -4.01 7.75
CA ASN A 31 1.79 -4.24 6.75
C ASN A 31 3.06 -3.47 7.09
N LEU A 32 4.21 -4.08 6.82
CA LEU A 32 5.51 -3.44 6.97
C LEU A 32 5.55 -2.12 6.20
N ASP A 33 6.07 -1.09 6.85
CA ASP A 33 6.26 0.27 6.36
C ASP A 33 4.97 1.00 5.89
N GLU A 34 3.77 0.42 6.07
CA GLU A 34 2.53 1.03 5.61
C GLU A 34 2.22 2.34 6.33
N ILE A 35 2.49 2.41 7.64
CA ILE A 35 2.34 3.63 8.44
C ILE A 35 3.27 4.71 7.90
N GLU A 36 4.53 4.36 7.68
CA GLU A 36 5.58 5.28 7.31
C GLU A 36 5.32 5.87 5.92
N HIS A 37 4.98 5.03 4.94
CA HIS A 37 4.56 5.49 3.61
C HIS A 37 3.30 6.36 3.67
N PHE A 38 2.29 5.94 4.44
CA PHE A 38 1.07 6.71 4.64
C PHE A 38 1.37 8.08 5.26
N GLY A 39 2.28 8.11 6.23
CA GLY A 39 2.78 9.30 6.91
C GLY A 39 3.43 10.30 5.96
N VAL A 40 4.33 9.84 5.08
CA VAL A 40 4.94 10.69 4.05
C VAL A 40 3.87 11.27 3.13
N ILE A 41 2.93 10.43 2.66
CA ILE A 41 1.86 10.86 1.75
C ILE A 41 0.97 11.91 2.41
N ARG A 42 0.57 11.68 3.67
CA ARG A 42 -0.21 12.64 4.48
C ARG A 42 0.54 13.96 4.63
N TYR A 43 1.82 13.91 4.98
CA TYR A 43 2.66 15.09 5.15
C TYR A 43 2.76 15.92 3.86
N ILE A 44 3.03 15.28 2.72
CA ILE A 44 3.11 15.97 1.43
C ILE A 44 1.74 16.55 1.04
N ALA A 45 0.65 15.79 1.23
CA ALA A 45 -0.69 16.24 0.85
C ALA A 45 -1.18 17.44 1.69
N GLU A 46 -0.80 17.49 2.98
CA GLU A 46 -1.20 18.55 3.91
C GLU A 46 -0.29 19.80 3.82
N THR A 47 1.02 19.61 3.60
CA THR A 47 2.00 20.70 3.67
C THR A 47 2.52 21.18 2.32
N GLY A 48 2.40 20.35 1.27
CA GLY A 48 3.02 20.59 -0.03
C GLY A 48 4.55 20.47 -0.04
N ARG A 49 5.17 19.92 1.02
CA ARG A 49 6.63 19.84 1.19
C ARG A 49 7.08 18.38 1.26
N LEU A 50 8.34 18.14 0.87
CA LEU A 50 8.98 16.84 1.08
C LEU A 50 9.38 16.67 2.56
N PRO A 51 9.25 15.45 3.13
CA PRO A 51 9.59 15.18 4.52
C PRO A 51 11.10 15.29 4.76
N VAL A 52 11.50 15.64 5.98
CA VAL A 52 12.90 15.76 6.41
C VAL A 52 13.06 15.12 7.78
N HIS A 53 14.13 14.35 7.97
CA HIS A 53 14.43 13.70 9.25
C HIS A 53 14.76 14.69 10.37
N GLY A 54 14.61 14.24 11.63
CA GLY A 54 15.03 15.00 12.81
C GLY A 54 14.16 16.22 13.13
N THR A 55 12.96 16.28 12.59
CA THR A 55 11.97 17.33 12.84
C THR A 55 10.87 16.81 13.77
N PRO A 56 10.25 17.65 14.63
CA PRO A 56 9.11 17.24 15.44
C PRO A 56 7.95 16.66 14.60
N GLU A 57 7.79 17.14 13.37
CA GLU A 57 6.80 16.64 12.41
C GLU A 57 7.05 15.17 12.05
N ALA A 58 8.29 14.68 12.08
CA ALA A 58 8.60 13.29 11.80
C ALA A 58 7.91 12.32 12.76
N GLU A 59 7.75 12.71 14.03
CA GLU A 59 7.02 11.92 15.03
C GLU A 59 5.52 12.03 14.84
N ILE A 60 5.00 13.23 14.52
CA ILE A 60 3.55 13.48 14.35
C ILE A 60 2.98 12.76 13.12
N TYR A 61 3.78 12.63 12.06
CA TYR A 61 3.35 11.98 10.82
C TYR A 61 3.85 10.53 10.71
N HIS A 62 4.63 10.04 11.67
CA HIS A 62 5.14 8.66 11.71
C HIS A 62 5.91 8.21 10.46
N TYR A 63 6.52 9.13 9.69
CA TYR A 63 7.15 8.74 8.41
C TYR A 63 8.55 8.13 8.52
N ARG A 64 9.21 8.22 9.68
CA ARG A 64 10.50 7.56 10.01
C ARG A 64 11.49 7.50 8.83
N GLN A 65 11.96 6.30 8.46
CA GLN A 65 12.93 6.05 7.38
C GLN A 65 12.39 6.39 5.99
N GLU A 66 11.07 6.36 5.80
CA GLU A 66 10.42 6.56 4.50
C GLU A 66 10.58 7.98 3.95
N ALA A 67 10.96 8.93 4.79
CA ALA A 67 11.33 10.27 4.33
C ALA A 67 12.57 10.29 3.41
N SER A 68 13.40 9.25 3.42
CA SER A 68 14.58 9.14 2.57
C SER A 68 14.32 8.50 1.20
N GLN A 69 13.13 7.93 0.98
CA GLN A 69 12.82 7.23 -0.25
C GLN A 69 12.66 8.20 -1.46
N PRO A 70 12.93 7.73 -2.69
CA PRO A 70 12.67 8.51 -3.91
C PRO A 70 11.20 8.96 -3.98
N PRO A 71 10.92 10.25 -4.24
CA PRO A 71 9.63 10.84 -3.90
C PRO A 71 8.52 10.58 -4.91
N LEU A 72 8.80 9.92 -6.05
CA LEU A 72 7.84 9.81 -7.15
C LEU A 72 6.52 9.15 -6.71
N TYR A 73 6.62 8.02 -5.99
CA TYR A 73 5.45 7.31 -5.49
C TYR A 73 4.64 8.19 -4.52
N HIS A 74 5.31 8.86 -3.57
CA HIS A 74 4.64 9.67 -2.56
C HIS A 74 4.03 10.94 -3.15
N LEU A 75 4.69 11.59 -4.11
CA LEU A 75 4.16 12.78 -4.81
C LEU A 75 2.90 12.45 -5.60
N LEU A 76 2.90 11.36 -6.37
CA LEU A 76 1.71 10.93 -7.13
C LEU A 76 0.56 10.56 -6.18
N SER A 77 0.87 9.85 -5.10
CA SER A 77 -0.11 9.43 -4.10
C SER A 77 -0.68 10.61 -3.32
N ALA A 78 0.16 11.58 -2.94
CA ALA A 78 -0.28 12.81 -2.28
C ALA A 78 -1.14 13.68 -3.21
N GLY A 79 -0.79 13.74 -4.50
CA GLY A 79 -1.61 14.39 -5.53
C GLY A 79 -2.99 13.74 -5.67
N LEU A 80 -3.06 12.41 -5.65
CA LEU A 80 -4.33 11.67 -5.65
C LEU A 80 -5.17 11.97 -4.41
N VAL A 81 -4.55 11.92 -3.23
CA VAL A 81 -5.19 12.23 -1.93
C VAL A 81 -5.75 13.65 -1.92
N HIS A 82 -4.96 14.61 -2.39
CA HIS A 82 -5.36 16.00 -2.50
C HIS A 82 -6.52 16.20 -3.50
N LEU A 83 -6.42 15.59 -4.69
CA LEU A 83 -7.45 15.65 -5.74
C LEU A 83 -8.80 15.10 -5.26
N LEU A 84 -8.78 14.02 -4.47
CA LEU A 84 -9.97 13.39 -3.92
C LEU A 84 -10.45 14.03 -2.61
N GLY A 85 -9.75 15.04 -2.08
CA GLY A 85 -10.11 15.74 -0.85
C GLY A 85 -10.07 14.84 0.40
N LEU A 86 -9.22 13.81 0.41
CA LEU A 86 -9.15 12.85 1.50
C LEU A 86 -8.38 13.43 2.70
N GLN A 87 -8.81 13.08 3.91
CA GLN A 87 -8.22 13.57 5.16
C GLN A 87 -8.06 12.42 6.16
N ALA A 88 -6.93 12.40 6.87
CA ALA A 88 -6.57 11.36 7.83
C ALA A 88 -6.32 11.91 9.24
N ARG A 89 -7.23 12.77 9.71
CA ARG A 89 -7.12 13.46 11.01
C ARG A 89 -7.23 12.53 12.22
N ASP A 90 -7.85 11.35 12.04
CA ASP A 90 -8.09 10.36 13.08
C ASP A 90 -7.06 9.20 13.07
N MET A 91 -5.93 9.36 12.35
CA MET A 91 -4.92 8.31 12.18
C MET A 91 -4.40 7.76 13.50
N GLU A 92 -4.17 8.62 14.48
CA GLU A 92 -3.70 8.24 15.82
C GLU A 92 -4.65 7.27 16.54
N THR A 93 -5.93 7.24 16.15
CA THR A 93 -6.90 6.31 16.76
C THR A 93 -6.69 4.85 16.34
N TYR A 94 -5.92 4.62 15.27
CA TYR A 94 -5.58 3.28 14.76
C TYR A 94 -4.16 2.83 15.17
N ILE A 95 -3.27 3.76 15.55
CA ILE A 95 -1.91 3.45 16.01
C ILE A 95 -1.93 3.21 17.53
N ARG A 96 -2.61 2.14 17.94
CA ARG A 96 -2.68 1.70 19.33
C ARG A 96 -1.99 0.36 19.47
N PHE A 97 -0.78 0.33 20.02
CA PHE A 97 -0.04 -0.94 20.20
C PHE A 97 -0.84 -1.96 20.99
N ASN A 98 -0.86 -3.19 20.47
CA ASN A 98 -1.39 -4.35 21.16
C ASN A 98 -0.47 -4.69 22.35
N PRO A 99 -0.98 -4.75 23.60
CA PRO A 99 -0.15 -5.04 24.78
C PRO A 99 0.48 -6.44 24.77
N ARG A 100 0.02 -7.32 23.87
CA ARG A 100 0.54 -8.68 23.69
C ARG A 100 1.33 -8.86 22.40
N VAL A 101 1.71 -7.79 21.69
CA VAL A 101 2.57 -7.92 20.50
C VAL A 101 3.92 -8.54 20.89
N ALA A 102 4.40 -9.49 20.10
CA ALA A 102 5.66 -10.20 20.35
C ALA A 102 6.91 -9.30 20.16
N CYS A 103 6.82 -8.28 19.30
CA CYS A 103 7.90 -7.33 19.01
C CYS A 103 7.42 -5.88 19.22
N GLY A 104 7.16 -5.51 20.47
CA GLY A 104 6.75 -4.14 20.83
C GLY A 104 7.45 -3.61 22.08
N PRO A 105 7.21 -2.33 22.43
CA PRO A 105 7.95 -1.64 23.48
C PRO A 105 7.93 -2.31 24.87
N ASN A 106 6.91 -3.16 25.12
CA ASN A 106 6.71 -3.89 26.37
C ASN A 106 6.42 -5.39 26.12
N ALA A 107 6.98 -5.97 25.06
CA ALA A 107 6.68 -7.35 24.69
C ALA A 107 7.00 -8.32 25.84
N PRO A 108 6.00 -9.06 26.37
CA PRO A 108 6.31 -10.19 27.23
C PRO A 108 7.12 -11.20 26.40
N PHE A 109 7.99 -12.00 27.02
CA PHE A 109 8.71 -13.13 26.38
C PHE A 109 7.76 -14.27 25.89
N LEU A 110 6.50 -13.93 25.58
CA LEU A 110 5.46 -14.76 25.02
C LEU A 110 5.52 -14.60 23.50
N TYR A 111 6.34 -15.42 22.88
CA TYR A 111 6.42 -15.58 21.44
C TYR A 111 5.06 -16.05 20.93
N ASP A 112 4.40 -15.26 20.05
CA ASP A 112 3.60 -15.75 18.90
C ASP A 112 2.69 -14.67 18.28
N ASN A 113 2.25 -13.66 19.05
CA ASN A 113 1.30 -12.68 18.52
C ASN A 113 1.99 -11.61 17.65
N ARG A 114 1.75 -11.68 16.33
CA ARG A 114 2.31 -10.76 15.34
C ARG A 114 1.46 -9.53 15.03
N ALA A 115 0.24 -9.45 15.56
CA ALA A 115 -0.60 -8.26 15.41
C ALA A 115 -0.02 -7.11 16.23
N ILE A 116 0.46 -6.09 15.55
CA ILE A 116 1.17 -4.94 16.13
C ILE A 116 0.19 -4.03 16.85
N PHE A 117 -0.98 -3.81 16.26
CA PHE A 117 -1.98 -2.86 16.73
C PHE A 117 -3.24 -3.54 17.25
N TYR A 118 -3.97 -2.78 18.06
CA TYR A 118 -5.32 -3.13 18.48
C TYR A 118 -6.29 -2.78 17.37
N HIS A 119 -7.09 -3.76 16.94
CA HIS A 119 -8.12 -3.58 15.93
C HIS A 119 -9.53 -3.56 16.52
N ASN A 120 -10.36 -2.64 16.03
CA ASN A 120 -11.77 -2.55 16.37
C ASN A 120 -12.65 -2.86 15.14
N PRO A 121 -13.16 -4.09 15.01
CA PRO A 121 -13.98 -4.49 13.86
C PRO A 121 -15.22 -3.61 13.62
N HIS A 122 -15.78 -3.00 14.66
CA HIS A 122 -16.94 -2.13 14.53
C HIS A 122 -16.61 -0.75 13.94
N ARG A 123 -15.37 -0.28 14.11
CA ARG A 123 -14.88 0.98 13.54
C ARG A 123 -14.22 0.77 12.18
N GLU A 124 -13.64 -0.40 11.95
CA GLU A 124 -12.91 -0.73 10.72
C GLU A 124 -13.80 -1.31 9.61
N ARG A 125 -15.08 -1.53 9.91
CA ARG A 125 -16.06 -2.00 8.91
C ARG A 125 -16.36 -0.95 7.84
N PHE A 126 -16.67 -1.43 6.64
CA PHE A 126 -17.24 -0.62 5.57
C PHE A 126 -18.62 -0.06 5.99
N PRO A 127 -18.99 1.18 5.62
CA PRO A 127 -18.26 2.14 4.77
C PRO A 127 -17.13 2.86 5.52
N TRP A 128 -15.93 2.87 4.92
CA TRP A 128 -14.77 3.54 5.49
C TRP A 128 -14.88 5.07 5.43
N GLN A 129 -14.35 5.73 6.44
CA GLN A 129 -14.31 7.19 6.57
C GLN A 129 -12.95 7.63 7.11
N GLY A 130 -12.59 8.91 6.91
CA GLY A 130 -11.35 9.48 7.44
C GLY A 130 -10.11 8.72 6.99
N THR A 131 -9.24 8.39 7.95
CA THR A 131 -7.99 7.65 7.71
C THR A 131 -8.20 6.35 6.94
N LEU A 132 -9.24 5.57 7.27
CA LEU A 132 -9.48 4.28 6.60
C LEU A 132 -9.87 4.45 5.14
N GLN A 133 -10.64 5.49 4.83
CA GLN A 133 -10.99 5.80 3.44
C GLN A 133 -9.73 6.13 2.65
N MET A 134 -8.87 7.01 3.20
CA MET A 134 -7.58 7.33 2.58
C MET A 134 -6.70 6.09 2.41
N LEU A 135 -6.62 5.24 3.43
CA LEU A 135 -5.82 4.01 3.41
C LEU A 135 -6.28 3.07 2.29
N HIS A 136 -7.57 2.75 2.21
CA HIS A 136 -8.07 1.83 1.20
C HIS A 136 -7.95 2.40 -0.22
N VAL A 137 -8.11 3.72 -0.41
CA VAL A 137 -7.82 4.37 -1.70
C VAL A 137 -6.35 4.21 -2.08
N LEU A 138 -5.42 4.42 -1.14
CA LEU A 138 -3.99 4.26 -1.38
C LEU A 138 -3.60 2.80 -1.64
N ARG A 139 -4.23 1.83 -0.97
CA ARG A 139 -4.05 0.40 -1.26
C ARG A 139 -4.50 0.06 -2.68
N VAL A 140 -5.69 0.53 -3.11
CA VAL A 140 -6.19 0.37 -4.48
C VAL A 140 -5.22 1.01 -5.49
N TRP A 141 -4.77 2.24 -5.21
CA TRP A 141 -3.79 2.95 -6.04
C TRP A 141 -2.49 2.16 -6.20
N SER A 142 -1.93 1.64 -5.12
CA SER A 142 -0.75 0.78 -5.15
C SER A 142 -0.98 -0.49 -5.97
N THR A 143 -2.13 -1.17 -5.80
CA THR A 143 -2.49 -2.34 -6.63
C THR A 143 -2.56 -2.01 -8.12
N LEU A 144 -3.09 -0.84 -8.49
CA LEU A 144 -3.14 -0.41 -9.88
C LEU A 144 -1.74 -0.17 -10.46
N LEU A 145 -0.85 0.47 -9.70
CA LEU A 145 0.54 0.66 -10.11
C LEU A 145 1.27 -0.68 -10.28
N GLN A 146 1.05 -1.63 -9.38
CA GLN A 146 1.61 -2.98 -9.50
C GLN A 146 1.05 -3.72 -10.74
N ALA A 147 -0.23 -3.57 -11.05
CA ALA A 147 -0.82 -4.15 -12.26
C ALA A 147 -0.21 -3.58 -13.55
N LEU A 148 0.21 -2.31 -13.55
CA LEU A 148 0.98 -1.74 -14.66
C LEU A 148 2.35 -2.41 -14.81
N THR A 149 3.02 -2.77 -13.71
CA THR A 149 4.26 -3.56 -13.74
C THR A 149 4.03 -4.94 -14.35
N VAL A 150 2.99 -5.66 -13.91
CA VAL A 150 2.62 -6.99 -14.45
C VAL A 150 2.34 -6.91 -15.96
N LEU A 151 1.58 -5.90 -16.40
CA LEU A 151 1.33 -5.65 -17.83
C LEU A 151 2.60 -5.24 -18.60
N GLY A 152 3.48 -4.48 -17.96
CA GLY A 152 4.79 -4.09 -18.48
C GLY A 152 5.68 -5.30 -18.75
N THR A 153 5.77 -6.23 -17.79
CA THR A 153 6.49 -7.51 -17.91
C THR A 153 5.97 -8.33 -19.08
N TRP A 154 4.65 -8.46 -19.20
CA TRP A 154 4.02 -9.15 -20.34
C TRP A 154 4.42 -8.51 -21.68
N THR A 155 4.31 -7.18 -21.76
CA THR A 155 4.60 -6.42 -22.97
C THR A 155 6.06 -6.54 -23.37
N LEU A 156 6.97 -6.47 -22.40
CA LEU A 156 8.40 -6.60 -22.58
C LEU A 156 8.77 -8.01 -23.07
N ALA A 157 8.29 -9.05 -22.38
CA ALA A 157 8.56 -10.44 -22.75
C ALA A 157 8.10 -10.76 -24.19
N ARG A 158 6.95 -10.22 -24.61
CA ARG A 158 6.46 -10.38 -25.99
C ARG A 158 7.31 -9.66 -27.04
N ARG A 159 8.02 -8.59 -26.67
CA ARG A 159 8.92 -7.87 -27.58
C ARG A 159 10.29 -8.53 -27.68
N ILE A 160 10.79 -9.07 -26.58
CA ILE A 160 12.10 -9.74 -26.54
C ILE A 160 12.02 -11.14 -27.19
N LEU A 161 10.96 -11.90 -26.92
CA LEU A 161 10.79 -13.29 -27.39
C LEU A 161 9.50 -13.47 -28.20
N PRO A 162 9.36 -12.82 -29.36
CA PRO A 162 8.10 -12.79 -30.12
C PRO A 162 7.64 -14.18 -30.60
N ALA A 163 8.57 -15.11 -30.83
CA ALA A 163 8.27 -16.48 -31.23
C ALA A 163 7.75 -17.36 -30.08
N HIS A 164 7.96 -16.96 -28.81
CA HIS A 164 7.66 -17.77 -27.63
C HIS A 164 6.59 -17.14 -26.75
N SER A 165 5.37 -17.04 -27.29
CA SER A 165 4.24 -16.42 -26.57
C SER A 165 3.92 -17.05 -25.19
N GLY A 166 4.24 -18.33 -24.99
CA GLY A 166 4.12 -18.99 -23.69
C GLY A 166 5.06 -18.42 -22.62
N ILE A 167 6.26 -17.99 -23.01
CA ILE A 167 7.23 -17.37 -22.08
C ILE A 167 6.70 -16.04 -21.56
N ALA A 168 6.00 -15.27 -22.40
CA ALA A 168 5.39 -14.02 -21.95
C ALA A 168 4.31 -14.24 -20.88
N LEU A 169 3.49 -15.29 -21.02
CA LEU A 169 2.49 -15.63 -19.99
C LEU A 169 3.14 -16.15 -18.71
N LEU A 170 4.16 -16.99 -18.83
CA LEU A 170 4.91 -17.51 -17.69
C LEU A 170 5.60 -16.39 -16.91
N ALA A 171 6.26 -15.46 -17.61
CA ALA A 171 6.91 -14.31 -16.99
C ALA A 171 5.90 -13.43 -16.24
N THR A 172 4.71 -13.22 -16.80
CA THR A 172 3.63 -12.47 -16.14
C THR A 172 3.03 -13.20 -14.94
N ALA A 173 3.05 -14.54 -14.92
CA ALA A 173 2.47 -15.31 -13.82
C ALA A 173 3.38 -15.39 -12.58
N ILE A 174 4.69 -15.17 -12.74
CA ILE A 174 5.68 -15.30 -11.66
C ILE A 174 6.02 -13.94 -11.03
N VAL A 175 5.84 -12.84 -11.77
CA VAL A 175 5.99 -11.46 -11.28
C VAL A 175 4.70 -11.00 -10.64
#